data_AF-A0A0G2ZGX3-F1
#
_entry.id   AF-A0A0G2ZGX3-F1
#
_cell.length_a   1.000
_cell.length_b   1.000
_cell.length_c   1.000
_cell.angle_alpha   90.00
_cell.angle_beta   90.00
_cell.angle_gamma   90.00
#
_symmetry.space_group_name_H-M   'P 1'
#
loop_
_entity.id
_entity.type
_entity.pdbx_description
1 polymer ?
#
loop_
_entity_poly.entity_id
_entity_poly.type
_entity_poly.pdbx_seq_one_letter_code
_entity_poly.pdbx_strand_id
1 'polypeptide(L)' 'MDYTKKLIENGKGDFKIYMIIGGKDRYFFKNANSVKEMLAENNIPCAIKIYPDMGHTFPDDFDEVLLDILNE' A
#
# COMPACT_ATOMS: atom_id res chain seq x y z
N MET A 1 -2.27 10.59 -3.98
CA MET A 1 -3.70 10.60 -3.58
C MET A 1 -4.64 10.68 -4.78
N ASP A 2 -4.35 11.52 -5.78
CA ASP A 2 -5.29 11.81 -6.87
C ASP A 2 -5.64 10.61 -7.77
N TYR A 3 -4.69 9.70 -7.99
CA TYR A 3 -4.87 8.63 -8.96
C TYR A 3 -5.79 7.50 -8.47
N THR A 4 -5.59 7.01 -7.24
CA THR A 4 -6.43 5.94 -6.65
C THR A 4 -7.90 6.37 -6.53
N LYS A 5 -8.13 7.62 -6.12
CA LYS A 5 -9.48 8.20 -6.06
C LYS A 5 -10.13 8.26 -7.44
N LYS A 6 -9.38 8.68 -8.47
CA LYS A 6 -9.86 8.66 -9.86
C LYS A 6 -10.19 7.25 -10.34
N LEU A 7 -9.39 6.24 -10.01
CA LEU A 7 -9.70 4.85 -10.40
C LEU A 7 -11.03 4.38 -9.80
N ILE A 8 -11.26 4.67 -8.51
CA ILE A 8 -12.51 4.38 -7.81
C ILE A 8 -13.69 5.09 -8.47
N GLU A 9 -13.58 6.41 -8.69
CA GLU A 9 -14.65 7.23 -9.27
C GLU A 9 -15.01 6.81 -10.70
N ASN A 10 -14.06 6.24 -11.45
CA ASN A 10 -14.29 5.71 -12.81
C ASN A 10 -14.76 4.25 -12.82
N GLY A 11 -15.13 3.68 -11.68
CA GLY A 11 -15.63 2.30 -11.57
C GLY A 11 -14.58 1.24 -11.89
N LYS A 12 -13.29 1.58 -11.82
CA LYS A 12 -12.17 0.68 -12.11
C LYS A 12 -11.65 0.04 -10.84
N GLY A 13 -12.51 -0.48 -9.97
CA GLY A 13 -12.16 -1.04 -8.64
C GLY A 13 -11.65 -2.49 -8.64
N ASP A 14 -11.58 -3.15 -9.80
CA ASP A 14 -11.10 -4.53 -9.92
C ASP A 14 -9.57 -4.59 -9.93
N PHE A 15 -8.97 -4.24 -8.80
CA PHE A 15 -7.54 -4.35 -8.57
C PHE A 15 -7.26 -4.63 -7.10
N LYS A 16 -6.13 -5.28 -6.83
CA LYS A 16 -5.57 -5.41 -5.48
C LYS A 16 -4.45 -4.39 -5.31
N ILE A 17 -4.34 -3.79 -4.12
CA ILE A 17 -3.21 -2.94 -3.76
C ILE A 17 -2.35 -3.65 -2.73
N TYR A 18 -1.04 -3.62 -2.95
CA TYR A 18 -0.06 -3.97 -1.93
C TYR A 18 0.78 -2.73 -1.58
N MET A 19 0.88 -2.41 -0.30
CA MET A 19 1.68 -1.29 0.20
C MET A 19 2.83 -1.79 1.06
N ILE A 20 4.04 -1.32 0.77
CA ILE A 20 5.25 -1.56 1.57
C ILE A 20 5.65 -0.23 2.20
N ILE A 21 5.83 -0.19 3.52
CA ILE A 21 6.17 1.06 4.19
C ILE A 21 7.11 0.89 5.37
N GLY A 22 8.01 1.85 5.53
CA GLY A 22 8.89 1.95 6.68
C GLY A 22 8.18 2.58 7.88
N GLY A 23 8.30 1.95 9.05
CA GLY A 23 7.72 2.46 10.30
C GLY A 23 8.40 3.74 10.81
N LYS A 24 9.66 3.98 10.43
CA LYS A 24 10.37 5.24 10.71
C LYS A 24 10.12 6.31 9.63
N ASP A 25 9.45 5.98 8.53
CA ASP A 25 8.99 6.94 7.54
C ASP A 25 7.71 7.65 8.01
N ARG A 26 7.88 8.52 9.01
CA ARG A 26 6.75 9.13 9.75
C ARG A 26 5.79 9.93 8.86
N TYR A 27 6.28 10.53 7.79
CA TYR A 27 5.45 11.35 6.90
C TYR A 27 4.55 10.46 6.03
N PHE A 28 5.14 9.45 5.39
CA PHE A 28 4.38 8.57 4.50
C PHE A 28 3.57 7.52 5.26
N PHE A 29 3.96 7.13 6.47
CA PHE A 29 3.24 6.15 7.28
C PHE A 29 1.80 6.56 7.58
N LYS A 30 1.59 7.84 7.95
CA LYS A 30 0.24 8.37 8.16
C LYS A 30 -0.59 8.33 6.88
N ASN A 31 0.00 8.73 5.76
CA ASN A 31 -0.67 8.76 4.47
C ASN A 31 -1.08 7.35 4.01
N ALA A 32 -0.23 6.34 4.22
CA ALA A 32 -0.54 4.95 3.87
C ALA A 32 -1.75 4.42 4.65
N ASN A 33 -1.87 4.75 5.94
CA ASN A 33 -3.04 4.35 6.72
C ASN A 33 -4.33 5.01 6.19
N SER A 34 -4.31 6.32 5.90
CA SER A 34 -5.48 6.98 5.31
C SER A 34 -5.84 6.42 3.93
N VAL A 35 -4.86 6.02 3.12
CA VAL A 35 -5.11 5.34 1.84
C VAL A 35 -5.74 3.97 2.06
N LYS A 36 -5.25 3.19 3.02
CA LYS A 36 -5.82 1.88 3.37
C LYS A 36 -7.29 2.00 3.78
N GLU A 37 -7.62 2.98 4.62
CA GLU A 37 -8.99 3.27 5.05
C GLU A 37 -9.89 3.62 3.85
N MET A 38 -9.46 4.54 3.00
CA MET A 38 -10.19 4.91 1.78
C MET A 38 -10.42 3.71 0.85
N LEU A 39 -9.45 2.82 0.70
CA LEU A 39 -9.58 1.62 -0.11
C LEU A 39 -10.60 0.64 0.49
N ALA A 40 -10.57 0.45 1.81
CA ALA A 40 -11.52 -0.40 2.51
C ALA A 40 -12.96 0.10 2.39
N GLU A 41 -13.18 1.42 2.51
CA GLU A 41 -14.50 2.06 2.32
C GLU A 41 -15.08 1.81 0.92
N ASN A 42 -14.24 1.56 -0.08
CA ASN A 42 -14.62 1.33 -1.46
C ASN A 42 -14.55 -0.16 -1.87
N ASN A 43 -14.47 -1.09 -0.90
CA ASN A 43 -14.35 -2.53 -1.12
C ASN A 43 -13.16 -2.95 -2.00
N ILE A 44 -12.06 -2.20 -1.94
CA ILE A 44 -10.84 -2.52 -2.69
C ILE A 44 -9.87 -3.29 -1.77
N PRO A 45 -9.48 -4.53 -2.12
CA PRO A 45 -8.52 -5.29 -1.35
C PRO A 45 -7.18 -4.57 -1.24
N CYS A 46 -6.71 -4.41 0.00
CA CYS A 46 -5.42 -3.80 0.26
C CYS A 46 -4.66 -4.52 1.37
N ALA A 47 -3.48 -5.03 1.03
CA ALA A 47 -2.50 -5.55 1.98
C ALA A 47 -1.43 -4.49 2.27
N ILE A 48 -0.95 -4.47 3.51
CA ILE A 48 0.13 -3.56 3.93
C ILE A 48 1.18 -4.34 4.72
N LYS A 49 2.44 -4.25 4.29
CA LYS A 49 3.61 -4.77 5.01
C LYS A 49 4.40 -3.60 5.58
N ILE A 50 4.53 -3.59 6.91
CA ILE A 50 5.23 -2.52 7.64
C ILE A 50 6.58 -3.04 8.10
N TYR A 51 7.66 -2.32 7.76
CA TYR A 51 9.02 -2.57 8.23
C TYR A 51 9.35 -1.59 9.37
N PRO A 52 9.22 -1.98 10.65
CA PRO A 52 9.17 -1.04 11.77
C PRO A 52 10.39 -0.12 11.87
N ASP A 53 11.57 -0.66 11.54
CA ASP A 53 12.84 0.05 11.65
C ASP A 53 13.31 0.76 10.38
N MET A 54 12.58 0.60 9.27
CA MET A 54 12.93 1.15 7.96
C MET A 54 12.48 2.62 7.84
N GLY A 55 13.35 3.44 7.27
CA GLY A 55 13.07 4.84 6.90
C GLY A 55 12.48 4.95 5.49
N HIS A 56 12.82 6.02 4.78
CA HIS A 56 12.39 6.24 3.40
C HIS A 56 13.31 5.51 2.41
N THR A 57 13.23 4.18 2.37
CA THR A 57 14.02 3.30 1.50
C THR A 57 13.24 2.02 1.19
N PHE A 58 13.76 1.19 0.29
CA PHE A 58 13.28 -0.17 0.08
C PHE A 58 13.82 -1.12 1.18
N PRO A 59 13.08 -2.19 1.51
CA PRO A 59 13.55 -3.19 2.45
C PRO A 59 14.65 -4.07 1.84
N ASP A 60 15.48 -4.68 2.68
CA ASP A 60 16.59 -5.52 2.21
C ASP A 60 16.12 -6.80 1.50
N ASP A 61 14.92 -7.28 1.85
CA ASP A 61 14.25 -8.46 1.28
C ASP A 61 13.27 -8.09 0.14
N PHE A 62 13.44 -6.94 -0.51
CA PHE A 62 12.44 -6.42 -1.46
C PHE A 62 12.09 -7.41 -2.59
N ASP A 63 13.07 -8.13 -3.13
CA ASP A 63 12.84 -9.12 -4.19
C ASP A 63 11.96 -10.29 -3.71
N GLU A 64 12.15 -10.75 -2.47
CA GLU A 64 11.34 -11.81 -1.86
C GLU A 64 9.89 -11.32 -1.64
N VAL A 65 9.73 -10.08 -1.17
CA VAL A 65 8.41 -9.45 -1.02
C VAL A 65 7.67 -9.39 -2.35
N LEU A 66 8.34 -9.02 -3.44
CA LEU A 66 7.71 -8.97 -4.75
C LEU A 66 7.24 -10.34 -5.22
N LEU A 67 8.01 -11.40 -4.93
CA LEU A 67 7.61 -12.77 -5.25
C LEU A 67 6.40 -13.22 -4.42
N ASP A 68 6.36 -12.88 -3.13
CA ASP A 68 5.21 -13.20 -2.25
C ASP A 68 3.91 -12.55 -2.76
N ILE A 69 3.97 -11.29 -3.21
CA ILE A 69 2.81 -10.55 -3.73
C ILE A 69 2.22 -11.23 -4.97
N LEU A 70 3.05 -11.81 -5.83
CA LEU A 70 2.59 -12.47 -7.06
C LEU A 70 1.88 -13.81 -6.79
N ASN A 71 2.03 -14.37 -5.60
CA ASN A 71 1.43 -15.64 -5.20
C ASN A 71 0.06 -15.47 -4.47
N GLU A 72 -0.42 -14.23 -4.25
CA GLU A 72 -1.70 -13.89 -3.55
C GLU A 72 -2.88 -13.51 -4.48
#